data_AF-A0A1S2DSM6-F1
#
_entry.id   AF-A0A1S2DSM6-F1
#
_cell.length_a   1.000
_cell.length_b   1.000
_cell.length_c   1.000
_cell.angle_alpha   90.00
_cell.angle_beta   90.00
_cell.angle_gamma   90.00
#
_symmetry.space_group_name_H-M   'P 1'
#
loop_
_entity.id
_entity.type
_entity.pdbx_description
1 polymer ?
#
loop_
_entity_poly.entity_id
_entity_poly.type
_entity_poly.pdbx_seq_one_letter_code
_entity_poly.pdbx_strand_id
1 'polypeptide(L)'
;MLQLTHDTEQLARKVAARVGRRPDDLIRAALEREAAALGVSTDLPVRNRMTVEQMMAVGEKVSALPLFDPSSPKEILDDLNEQ
;
A
#
# COMPACT_ATOMS: atom_id res chain seq x y z
N MET A 1 -24.46 -10.68 -0.15
CA MET A 1 -24.83 -9.36 0.40
C MET A 1 -24.68 -9.47 1.91
N LEU A 2 -23.77 -8.69 2.51
CA LEU A 2 -23.54 -8.75 3.96
C LEU A 2 -24.68 -8.00 4.64
N GLN A 3 -25.39 -8.64 5.58
CA GLN A 3 -26.48 -8.00 6.32
C GLN A 3 -25.88 -7.23 7.50
N LEU A 4 -26.09 -5.92 7.52
CA LEU A 4 -25.69 -5.06 8.62
C LEU A 4 -26.86 -4.91 9.60
N THR A 5 -26.56 -4.68 10.87
CA THR A 5 -27.59 -4.25 11.82
C THR A 5 -28.10 -2.87 11.44
N HIS A 6 -29.35 -2.57 11.82
CA HIS A 6 -30.00 -1.29 11.49
C HIS A 6 -29.16 -0.08 11.95
N ASP A 7 -28.59 -0.15 13.15
CA ASP A 7 -27.78 0.92 13.72
C ASP A 7 -26.50 1.17 12.92
N THR A 8 -25.83 0.10 12.49
CA THR A 8 -24.62 0.18 11.66
C THR A 8 -24.92 0.76 10.29
N GLU A 9 -26.05 0.38 9.68
CA GLU A 9 -26.50 0.93 8.40
C GLU A 9 -26.82 2.43 8.51
N GLN A 10 -27.54 2.83 9.57
CA GLN A 10 -27.85 4.24 9.84
C GLN A 10 -26.59 5.08 10.02
N LEU A 11 -25.60 4.57 10.75
CA LEU A 11 -24.30 5.22 10.91
C LEU A 11 -23.59 5.37 9.56
N ALA A 12 -23.49 4.29 8.78
CA ALA A 12 -22.87 4.32 7.46
C ALA A 12 -23.52 5.35 6.54
N ARG A 13 -24.86 5.44 6.52
CA ARG A 13 -25.60 6.43 5.73
C ARG A 13 -25.31 7.87 6.17
N LYS A 14 -25.29 8.16 7.47
CA LYS A 14 -24.99 9.49 7.99
C LYS A 14 -23.58 9.95 7.64
N VAL A 15 -22.60 9.06 7.79
CA VAL A 15 -21.21 9.37 7.43
C VAL A 15 -21.09 9.53 5.92
N ALA A 16 -21.64 8.62 5.13
CA ALA A 16 -21.64 8.68 3.67
C ALA A 16 -22.22 10.01 3.14
N ALA A 17 -23.33 10.48 3.70
CA ALA A 17 -23.93 11.77 3.38
C ALA A 17 -22.98 12.95 3.69
N ARG A 18 -22.23 12.89 4.79
CA ARG A 18 -21.29 13.95 5.18
C ARG A 18 -20.04 13.99 4.30
N VAL A 19 -19.58 12.85 3.79
CA VAL A 19 -18.37 12.76 2.94
C VAL A 19 -18.73 12.78 1.44
N GLY A 20 -20.02 12.79 1.08
CA GLY A 20 -20.48 12.80 -0.30
C GLY A 20 -20.17 11.52 -1.08
N ARG A 21 -20.16 10.37 -0.40
CA ARG A 21 -19.87 9.05 -1.00
C ARG A 21 -21.06 8.11 -0.83
N ARG A 22 -21.09 6.99 -1.56
CA ARG A 22 -22.07 5.93 -1.31
C ARG A 22 -21.69 5.18 -0.02
N PRO A 23 -22.66 4.69 0.78
CA PRO A 23 -22.38 3.89 1.97
C PRO A 23 -21.46 2.70 1.68
N ASP A 24 -21.69 1.99 0.58
CA ASP A 24 -20.89 0.83 0.17
C ASP A 24 -19.43 1.19 -0.10
N ASP A 25 -19.17 2.31 -0.78
CA ASP A 25 -17.79 2.77 -1.09
C ASP A 25 -17.06 3.18 0.19
N LEU A 26 -17.78 3.78 1.14
CA LEU A 26 -17.24 4.15 2.45
C LEU A 26 -16.89 2.92 3.28
N ILE A 27 -17.79 1.94 3.34
CA ILE A 27 -17.58 0.67 4.06
C ILE A 27 -16.41 -0.08 3.45
N ARG A 28 -16.34 -0.20 2.12
CA ARG A 28 -15.23 -0.82 1.40
C ARG A 28 -13.89 -0.16 1.77
N ALA A 29 -13.80 1.16 1.65
CA ALA A 29 -12.56 1.88 1.94
C ALA A 29 -12.15 1.77 3.42
N ALA A 30 -13.11 1.68 4.35
CA ALA A 30 -12.82 1.46 5.77
C ALA A 30 -12.25 0.05 6.01
N LEU A 31 -12.88 -0.97 5.42
CA LEU A 31 -12.41 -2.35 5.51
C LEU A 31 -11.04 -2.54 4.85
N GLU A 32 -10.77 -1.89 3.72
CA GLU A 32 -9.44 -1.93 3.06
C GLU A 32 -8.35 -1.35 3.96
N ARG A 33 -8.61 -0.23 4.65
CA ARG A 33 -7.65 0.35 5.60
C ARG A 33 -7.39 -0.57 6.80
N GLU A 34 -8.45 -1.14 7.38
CA GLU A 34 -8.31 -2.09 8.50
C GLU A 34 -7.60 -3.38 8.06
N ALA A 35 -7.94 -3.90 6.87
CA ALA A 35 -7.30 -5.08 6.32
C ALA A 35 -5.80 -4.85 6.04
N ALA A 36 -5.42 -3.65 5.59
CA ALA A 36 -4.02 -3.28 5.42
C ALA A 36 -3.29 -3.17 6.78
N ALA A 37 -3.91 -2.54 7.78
CA ALA A 37 -3.33 -2.40 9.12
C ALA A 37 -3.14 -3.75 9.82
N LEU A 38 -4.07 -4.68 9.60
CA LEU A 38 -4.04 -6.03 10.19
C LEU A 38 -3.28 -7.06 9.33
N GLY A 39 -2.72 -6.66 8.19
CA GLY A 39 -2.02 -7.57 7.27
C GLY A 39 -2.91 -8.65 6.65
N VAL A 40 -4.24 -8.47 6.67
CA VAL A 40 -5.23 -9.38 6.09
C VAL A 40 -5.39 -9.16 4.58
N SER A 41 -5.10 -7.94 4.11
CA SER A 41 -5.09 -7.66 2.68
C SER A 41 -3.84 -8.29 2.05
N THR A 42 -4.04 -9.43 1.38
CA THR A 42 -3.03 -10.13 0.57
C THR A 42 -2.80 -9.46 -0.79
N ASP A 43 -3.49 -8.36 -1.08
CA ASP A 43 -3.18 -7.52 -2.22
C ASP A 43 -1.85 -6.83 -1.91
N LEU A 44 -0.75 -7.56 -2.19
CA LEU A 44 0.57 -6.99 -2.43
C LEU A 44 0.37 -5.64 -3.13
N PRO A 45 1.04 -4.57 -2.67
CA PRO A 45 0.83 -3.23 -3.21
C PRO A 45 0.82 -3.35 -4.72
N VAL A 46 -0.32 -2.99 -5.34
CA VAL A 46 -0.53 -3.07 -6.78
C VAL A 46 0.78 -2.62 -7.40
N ARG A 47 1.49 -3.53 -8.10
CA ARG A 47 2.77 -3.21 -8.75
C ARG A 47 2.50 -1.96 -9.58
N ASN A 48 2.91 -0.81 -9.06
CA ASN A 48 2.53 0.45 -9.65
C ASN A 48 3.33 0.50 -10.94
N ARG A 49 2.65 0.30 -12.07
CA ARG A 49 3.32 0.26 -13.37
C ARG A 49 3.90 1.64 -13.62
N MET A 50 5.21 1.76 -13.46
CA MET A 50 5.92 2.97 -13.77
C MET A 50 6.02 3.14 -15.27
N THR A 51 5.87 4.37 -15.76
CA THR A 51 6.26 4.70 -17.13
C THR A 51 7.78 4.67 -17.26
N VAL A 52 8.30 4.64 -18.49
CA VAL A 52 9.75 4.66 -18.74
C VAL A 52 10.36 5.93 -18.14
N GLU A 53 9.69 7.06 -18.25
CA GLU A 53 10.12 8.35 -17.72
C GLU A 53 10.22 8.32 -16.19
N GLN A 54 9.23 7.70 -15.53
CA GLN A 54 9.24 7.53 -14.08
C GLN A 54 10.39 6.62 -13.63
N MET A 55 10.68 5.55 -14.39
CA MET A 55 11.79 4.65 -14.11
C MET A 55 13.14 5.36 -14.25
N MET A 56 13.31 6.15 -15.32
CA MET A 56 14.52 6.95 -15.54
C MET A 56 14.74 7.98 -14.43
N ALA A 57 13.67 8.68 -14.00
CA ALA A 57 13.74 9.64 -12.91
C ALA A 57 14.13 9.01 -11.56
N VAL A 58 13.75 7.75 -11.32
CA VAL A 58 14.24 6.99 -10.15
C VAL A 58 15.72 6.66 -10.30
N GLY A 59 16.14 6.21 -11.48
CA GLY A 59 17.55 5.93 -11.77
C GLY A 59 18.46 7.13 -11.53
N GLU A 60 18.07 8.32 -12.00
CA GLU A 60 18.81 9.57 -11.78
C GLU A 60 18.89 9.96 -10.30
N LYS A 61 17.80 9.75 -9.55
CA LYS A 61 17.80 10.01 -8.10
C LYS A 61 18.74 9.07 -7.37
N VAL A 62 18.70 7.77 -7.69
CA VAL A 62 19.52 6.76 -7.02
C VAL A 62 21.00 6.93 -7.36
N SER A 63 21.35 7.23 -8.60
CA SER A 63 22.75 7.42 -9.02
C SER A 63 23.41 8.66 -8.43
N ALA A 64 22.63 9.65 -8.01
CA ALA A 64 23.13 10.85 -7.32
C ALA A 64 23.37 10.63 -5.82
N LEU A 65 22.90 9.52 -5.24
CA LEU A 65 23.12 9.23 -3.83
C LEU A 65 24.53 8.65 -3.60
N PRO A 66 25.15 8.93 -2.44
CA PRO A 66 26.37 8.26 -2.06
C PRO A 66 26.12 6.75 -1.93
N LEU A 67 27.16 5.96 -2.21
CA LEU A 67 27.10 4.51 -2.06
C LEU A 67 26.81 4.17 -0.59
N PHE A 68 25.72 3.46 -0.35
CA PHE A 68 25.28 3.10 1.01
C PHE A 68 26.19 2.05 1.65
N ASP A 69 26.60 1.06 0.85
CA ASP A 69 27.48 -0.01 1.26
C ASP A 69 28.66 -0.10 0.29
N PRO A 70 29.90 0.20 0.74
CA PRO A 70 31.09 0.12 -0.10
C PRO A 70 31.56 -1.30 -0.37
N SER A 71 30.96 -2.31 0.28
CA SER A 71 31.32 -3.71 0.12
C SER A 71 31.09 -4.16 -1.32
N SER A 72 31.95 -5.06 -1.79
CA SER A 72 31.81 -5.64 -3.11
C SER A 72 30.53 -6.49 -3.19
N PRO A 73 29.97 -6.70 -4.39
CA PRO A 73 28.81 -7.58 -4.56
C PRO A 73 28.99 -8.99 -3.99
N LYS A 74 30.23 -9.50 -3.97
CA LYS A 74 30.52 -10.82 -3.41
C LYS A 74 30.45 -10.82 -1.89
N GLU A 75 31.04 -9.83 -1.23
CA GLU A 75 31.00 -9.69 0.23
C GLU A 75 29.55 -9.55 0.72
N ILE A 76 28.72 -8.77 0.02
CA ILE A 76 27.29 -8.63 0.33
C ILE A 76 26.56 -9.97 0.20
N LEU A 77 26.87 -10.77 -0.81
CA LEU A 77 26.25 -12.08 -1.01
C LEU A 77 26.70 -13.10 0.04
N ASP A 78 27.97 -13.08 0.41
CA ASP A 78 28.53 -13.96 1.43
C ASP A 78 27.87 -13.65 2.80
N ASP A 79 27.73 -12.37 3.18
CA ASP A 79 27.03 -11.91 4.40
C ASP A 79 25.55 -12.34 4.47
N LEU A 80 24.85 -12.35 3.34
CA LEU A 80 23.45 -12.78 3.26
C LEU A 80 23.27 -14.30 3.46
N ASN A 81 24.28 -15.09 3.10
CA ASN A 81 24.23 -16.56 3.21
C ASN A 81 24.65 -17.07 4.60
N GLU A 82 25.21 -16.22 5.45
CA GLU A 82 25.61 -16.54 6.82
C GLU A 82 24.51 -16.28 7.88
N GLN A 83 23.33 -15.80 7.47
CA GLN A 83 22.12 -15.59 8.32
C GLN A 83 21.15 -16.78 8.28
#